data_AF-A0A2A2V566-F1
#
_entry.id   AF-A0A2A2V566-F1
#
_cell.length_a   1.000
_cell.length_b   1.000
_cell.length_c   1.000
_cell.angle_alpha   90.00
_cell.angle_beta   90.00
_cell.angle_gamma   90.00
#
_symmetry.space_group_name_H-M   'P 1'
#
loop_
_entity.id
_entity.type
_entity.pdbx_description
1 polymer ?
#
loop_
_entity_poly.entity_id
_entity_poly.type
_entity_poly.pdbx_seq_one_letter_code
_entity_poly.pdbx_strand_id
1 'polypeptide(L)'
;MPHLNNCLEILRRLIAKGDANGIPLAERAINEYLEATPVAARRSGLRLLQDGVLKQRDAVVGDRREFAETVNAYIERMLAPP
;
A
#
# COMPACT_ATOMS: atom_id res chain seq x y z
N MET A 1 -11.48 8.64 6.84
CA MET A 1 -11.51 8.53 5.36
C MET A 1 -11.84 7.09 4.99
N PRO A 2 -13.07 6.79 4.53
CA PRO A 2 -13.50 5.40 4.27
C PRO A 2 -12.61 4.68 3.24
N HIS A 3 -12.13 5.40 2.21
CA HIS A 3 -11.26 4.83 1.18
C HIS A 3 -9.87 4.40 1.68
N LEU A 4 -9.32 5.11 2.69
CA LEU A 4 -8.02 4.78 3.27
C LEU A 4 -8.07 3.45 4.03
N ASN A 5 -9.10 3.27 4.86
CA ASN A 5 -9.23 2.07 5.69
C ASN A 5 -9.47 0.82 4.82
N ASN A 6 -10.28 0.97 3.75
CA ASN A 6 -10.51 -0.10 2.79
C ASN A 6 -9.21 -0.49 2.05
N CYS A 7 -8.45 0.51 1.58
CA CYS A 7 -7.16 0.27 0.93
C CYS A 7 -6.18 -0.46 1.87
N LEU A 8 -6.05 0.00 3.12
CA LEU A 8 -5.23 -0.67 4.15
C LEU A 8 -5.66 -2.12 4.38
N GLU A 9 -6.96 -2.40 4.48
CA GLU A 9 -7.44 -3.76 4.66
C GLU A 9 -7.13 -4.67 3.47
N ILE A 10 -7.27 -4.17 2.24
CA ILE A 10 -6.93 -4.90 1.03
C ILE A 10 -5.43 -5.21 1.01
N LEU A 11 -4.58 -4.19 1.21
CA LEU A 11 -3.13 -4.36 1.27
C LEU A 11 -2.76 -5.37 2.36
N ARG A 12 -3.43 -5.31 3.50
CA ARG A 12 -3.19 -6.25 4.61
C ARG A 12 -3.48 -7.69 4.25
N ARG A 13 -4.57 -7.95 3.53
CA ARG A 13 -4.91 -9.30 3.06
C ARG A 13 -3.92 -9.79 2.00
N LEU A 14 -3.52 -8.92 1.08
CA LEU A 14 -2.56 -9.26 0.02
C LEU A 14 -1.18 -9.57 0.58
N ILE A 15 -0.67 -8.76 1.50
CA ILE A 15 0.61 -9.00 2.20
C ILE A 15 0.55 -10.31 3.02
N ALA A 16 -0.57 -10.56 3.70
CA ALA A 16 -0.75 -11.81 4.45
C ALA A 16 -0.73 -13.05 3.55
N LYS A 17 -1.21 -12.91 2.29
CA LYS A 17 -1.13 -13.96 1.28
C LYS A 17 0.31 -14.16 0.78
N GLY A 18 1.05 -13.07 0.54
CA GLY A 18 2.44 -13.10 0.05
C GLY A 18 2.57 -13.62 -1.39
N ASP A 19 1.51 -13.50 -2.18
CA ASP A 19 1.45 -13.99 -3.55
C ASP A 19 1.86 -12.85 -4.50
N ALA A 20 2.95 -13.02 -5.25
CA ALA A 20 3.45 -12.01 -6.17
C ALA A 20 2.43 -11.57 -7.24
N ASN A 21 1.47 -12.44 -7.61
CA ASN A 21 0.39 -12.08 -8.54
C ASN A 21 -0.59 -11.08 -7.91
N GLY A 22 -0.50 -10.84 -6.60
CA GLY A 22 -1.26 -9.83 -5.88
C GLY A 22 -0.66 -8.42 -5.97
N ILE A 23 0.56 -8.25 -6.50
CA ILE A 23 1.22 -6.93 -6.59
C ILE A 23 0.39 -5.97 -7.45
N PRO A 24 -0.06 -6.34 -8.67
CA PRO A 24 -0.92 -5.47 -9.48
C PRO A 24 -2.24 -5.10 -8.79
N LEU A 25 -2.76 -5.98 -7.94
CA LEU A 25 -3.98 -5.71 -7.16
C LEU A 25 -3.72 -4.69 -6.04
N ALA A 26 -2.56 -4.77 -5.39
CA ALA A 26 -2.13 -3.81 -4.39
C ALA A 26 -1.91 -2.42 -5.02
N GLU A 27 -1.22 -2.35 -6.15
CA GLU A 27 -1.03 -1.11 -6.90
C GLU A 27 -2.36 -0.51 -7.34
N ARG A 28 -3.27 -1.34 -7.88
CA ARG A 28 -4.62 -0.88 -8.26
C ARG A 28 -5.40 -0.30 -7.08
N ALA A 29 -5.40 -0.97 -5.92
CA ALA A 29 -6.09 -0.47 -4.73
C ALA A 29 -5.53 0.87 -4.24
N ILE A 30 -4.21 1.09 -4.38
CA ILE A 30 -3.56 2.37 -4.06
C ILE A 30 -3.98 3.46 -5.08
N ASN A 31 -4.04 3.13 -6.37
CA ASN A 31 -4.51 4.07 -7.39
C ASN A 31 -5.98 4.45 -7.18
N GLU A 32 -6.87 3.48 -6.94
CA GLU A 32 -8.29 3.73 -6.65
C GLU A 32 -8.44 4.63 -5.41
N TYR A 33 -7.61 4.42 -4.39
CA TYR A 33 -7.55 5.32 -3.23
C TYR A 33 -7.16 6.74 -3.62
N LEU A 34 -6.14 6.92 -4.47
CA LEU A 34 -5.68 8.23 -4.91
C LEU A 34 -6.69 8.94 -5.81
N GLU A 35 -7.38 8.22 -6.68
CA GLU A 35 -8.45 8.74 -7.53
C GLU A 35 -9.62 9.26 -6.68
N ALA A 36 -10.00 8.51 -5.64
CA ALA A 36 -11.04 8.90 -4.70
C ALA A 36 -10.61 10.00 -3.69
N THR A 37 -9.31 10.27 -3.56
CA THR A 37 -8.77 11.21 -2.57
C THR A 37 -8.39 12.55 -3.20
N PRO A 38 -8.83 13.69 -2.64
CA PRO A 38 -8.43 15.02 -3.09
C PRO A 38 -6.91 15.18 -3.12
N VAL A 39 -6.36 15.84 -4.15
CA VAL A 39 -4.90 16.00 -4.36
C VAL A 39 -4.18 16.52 -3.11
N ALA A 40 -4.77 17.50 -2.41
CA ALA A 40 -4.22 18.06 -1.18
C ALA A 40 -4.09 17.03 -0.02
N ALA A 41 -4.92 15.98 -0.02
CA ALA A 41 -4.93 14.94 1.00
C ALA A 41 -4.15 13.67 0.59
N ARG A 42 -3.81 13.50 -0.70
CA ARG A 42 -3.13 12.29 -1.23
C ARG A 42 -1.82 11.99 -0.52
N ARG A 43 -0.99 13.02 -0.30
CA ARG A 43 0.33 12.83 0.34
C ARG A 43 0.21 12.31 1.78
N SER A 44 -0.67 12.92 2.57
CA SER A 44 -0.93 12.48 3.95
C SER A 44 -1.53 11.07 3.98
N GLY A 45 -2.41 10.78 3.02
CA GLY A 45 -2.98 9.45 2.78
C GLY A 45 -1.96 8.37 2.48
N LEU A 46 -1.08 8.62 1.52
CA LEU A 46 0.00 7.71 1.13
C LEU A 46 0.95 7.43 2.29
N ARG A 47 1.27 8.43 3.12
CA ARG A 47 2.08 8.22 4.33
C ARG A 47 1.40 7.28 5.34
N LEU A 48 0.07 7.37 5.50
CA LEU A 48 -0.68 6.46 6.37
C LEU A 48 -0.72 5.03 5.79
N LEU A 49 -0.85 4.90 4.47
CA LEU A 49 -0.73 3.60 3.79
C LEU A 49 0.66 3.00 4.00
N GLN A 50 1.70 3.83 3.81
CA GLN A 50 3.09 3.42 3.98
C GLN A 50 3.35 2.89 5.40
N ASP A 51 2.91 3.62 6.43
CA ASP A 51 3.06 3.19 7.83
C ASP A 51 2.38 1.84 8.09
N GLY A 52 1.17 1.64 7.55
CA GLY A 52 0.46 0.36 7.66
C GLY A 52 1.19 -0.80 6.99
N VAL A 53 1.72 -0.57 5.77
CA VAL A 53 2.50 -1.58 5.03
C VAL A 53 3.80 -1.91 5.76
N LEU A 54 4.52 -0.90 6.26
CA LEU A 54 5.77 -1.09 7.00
C LEU A 54 5.56 -1.90 8.29
N LYS A 55 4.53 -1.56 9.08
CA LYS A 55 4.17 -2.34 10.28
C LYS A 55 3.90 -3.80 9.96
N GLN A 56 3.25 -4.06 8.84
CA GLN A 56 2.96 -5.43 8.44
C GLN A 56 4.18 -6.15 7.86
N ARG A 57 5.02 -5.45 7.09
CA ARG A 57 6.32 -5.94 6.62
C ARG A 57 7.16 -6.43 7.79
N ASP A 58 7.23 -5.65 8.86
CA ASP A 58 8.02 -5.98 10.06
C ASP A 58 7.44 -7.17 10.85
N ALA A 59 6.16 -7.52 10.61
CA ALA A 59 5.47 -8.64 11.22
C ALA A 59 5.50 -9.94 10.39
N VAL A 60 6.07 -9.92 9.17
CA VAL A 60 6.12 -11.08 8.26
C VAL A 60 7.54 -11.37 7.77
N VAL A 61 7.75 -12.58 7.26
CA VAL A 61 9.05 -13.05 6.74
C VAL A 61 8.90 -13.74 5.38
N GLY A 62 10.00 -13.93 4.65
CA GLY A 62 10.02 -14.60 3.35
C GLY A 62 9.26 -13.82 2.28
N ASP A 63 8.54 -14.54 1.41
CA ASP A 63 7.82 -13.97 0.26
C ASP A 63 6.80 -12.88 0.66
N ARG A 64 6.22 -12.97 1.86
CA ARG A 64 5.31 -11.95 2.40
C ARG A 64 6.01 -10.63 2.69
N ARG A 65 7.27 -10.71 3.13
CA ARG A 65 8.10 -9.53 3.39
C ARG A 65 8.51 -8.88 2.07
N GLU A 66 8.96 -9.67 1.10
CA GLU A 66 9.33 -9.18 -0.23
C GLU A 66 8.13 -8.52 -0.94
N PHE A 67 6.94 -9.11 -0.81
CA PHE A 67 5.69 -8.52 -1.28
C PHE A 67 5.44 -7.16 -0.63
N ALA A 68 5.53 -7.07 0.70
CA ALA A 68 5.32 -5.81 1.42
C ALA A 68 6.37 -4.75 1.06
N GLU A 69 7.61 -5.14 0.82
CA GLU A 69 8.68 -4.26 0.33
C GLU A 69 8.37 -3.72 -1.07
N THR A 70 7.86 -4.56 -1.96
CA THR A 70 7.46 -4.14 -3.31
C THR A 70 6.30 -3.13 -3.27
N VAL A 71 5.29 -3.39 -2.44
CA VAL A 71 4.17 -2.45 -2.24
C VAL A 71 4.67 -1.14 -1.61
N ASN A 72 5.56 -1.19 -0.63
CA ASN A 72 6.15 0.01 -0.03
C ASN A 72 6.92 0.83 -1.08
N ALA A 73 7.76 0.19 -1.90
CA ALA A 73 8.50 0.87 -2.96
C ALA A 73 7.56 1.56 -3.96
N TYR A 74 6.41 0.97 -4.27
CA TYR A 74 5.39 1.61 -5.08
C TYR A 74 4.83 2.88 -4.42
N ILE A 75 4.47 2.81 -3.13
CA ILE A 75 4.00 3.98 -2.37
C ILE A 75 5.07 5.08 -2.31
N GLU A 76 6.33 4.73 -2.14
CA GLU A 76 7.46 5.67 -2.15
C GLU A 76 7.59 6.39 -3.49
N ARG A 77 7.44 5.67 -4.61
CA ARG A 77 7.44 6.28 -5.95
C ARG A 77 6.29 7.27 -6.14
N MET A 78 5.14 7.04 -5.52
CA MET A 78 4.01 7.98 -5.56
C MET A 78 4.21 9.18 -4.63
N LEU A 79 5.06 9.05 -3.60
CA LEU A 79 5.40 10.12 -2.66
C LEU A 79 6.56 11.00 -3.13
N ALA A 80 7.47 10.46 -3.94
CA ALA A 80 8.56 11.19 -4.55
C ALA A 80 8.03 11.99 -5.77
N PRO A 81 8.05 13.34 -5.74
CA PRO A 81 7.80 14.10 -6.96
C PRO A 81 8.91 13.84 -8.00
N PRO A 82 8.62 14.00 -9.31
CA PRO A 82 9.65 14.01 -10.34
C PRO A 82 10.68 15.13 -10.14
#